data_AF-A0A6P9A9T3-F1
#
_entry.id   AF-A0A6P9A9T3-F1
#
_cell.length_a   1.000
_cell.length_b   1.000
_cell.length_c   1.000
_cell.angle_alpha   90.00
_cell.angle_beta   90.00
_cell.angle_gamma   90.00
#
_symmetry.space_group_name_H-M   'P 1'
#
loop_
_entity.id
_entity.type
_entity.pdbx_description
1 polymer ?
#
loop_
_entity_poly.entity_id
_entity_poly.type
_entity_poly.pdbx_seq_one_letter_code
_entity_poly.pdbx_strand_id
1 'polypeptide(L)'
;MAVLRVFAVLAFVAVTSVATTDSAAAVKEAQALAKALPAPLQQQWTAKIAQQTKNLTAAEKKLEGQFTGESLKGVTAAFAELDKVEQKILANITAFVKLQSTQTDAIIKNYTSLLTARAASPSTEEKPIHDVRADATAAINSWVPLLASVHQYAAQAFESAVRAQATALSKSLSNPVNDQVRVAITNAGIQLLEVLVQEQNADTFLLTSTQFNSFQNFFQKSEDALIQLLVEAKNKKTSQ
;
A
#
# COMPACT_ATOMS: atom_id res chain seq x y z
N MET A 1 -18.88 -7.61 -17.15
CA MET A 1 -18.13 -7.06 -15.98
C MET A 1 -18.81 -5.77 -15.58
N ALA A 2 -19.58 -5.79 -14.49
CA ALA A 2 -20.25 -4.61 -13.98
C ALA A 2 -19.25 -3.78 -13.18
N VAL A 3 -18.75 -2.71 -13.79
CA VAL A 3 -18.07 -1.62 -13.09
C VAL A 3 -19.11 -0.96 -12.18
N LEU A 4 -19.10 -1.29 -10.90
CA LEU A 4 -20.00 -0.66 -9.94
C LEU A 4 -19.48 0.76 -9.67
N ARG A 5 -20.05 1.71 -10.41
CA ARG A 5 -20.01 3.13 -10.11
C ARG A 5 -20.72 3.36 -8.78
N VAL A 6 -20.00 3.84 -7.76
CA VAL A 6 -20.60 4.59 -6.65
C VAL A 6 -19.74 5.84 -6.45
N PHE A 7 -19.90 6.79 -7.36
CA PHE A 7 -19.46 8.16 -7.19
C PHE A 7 -20.65 9.07 -7.50
N ALA A 8 -20.87 10.01 -6.58
CA ALA A 8 -21.88 11.06 -6.56
C ALA A 8 -23.30 10.65 -6.13
N VAL A 9 -23.65 10.98 -4.88
CA VAL A 9 -24.72 11.95 -4.62
C VAL A 9 -24.23 12.92 -3.54
N LEU A 10 -23.94 14.16 -3.97
CA LEU A 10 -24.03 15.35 -3.14
C LEU A 10 -25.45 15.41 -2.57
N ALA A 11 -25.60 15.21 -1.26
CA ALA A 11 -26.81 15.58 -0.54
C ALA A 11 -26.40 16.38 0.70
N PHE A 12 -26.47 17.70 0.54
CA PHE A 12 -26.50 18.66 1.62
C PHE A 12 -27.75 18.36 2.46
N VAL A 13 -27.60 17.64 3.57
CA VAL A 13 -28.63 17.59 4.62
C VAL A 13 -28.08 18.38 5.79
N ALA A 14 -28.35 19.68 5.75
CA ALA A 14 -28.55 20.43 6.96
C ALA A 14 -29.72 19.78 7.73
N VAL A 15 -29.60 19.80 9.05
CA VAL A 15 -30.56 19.32 10.07
C VAL A 15 -30.36 17.87 10.51
N THR A 16 -29.51 17.69 11.52
CA THR A 16 -29.94 17.13 12.82
C THR A 16 -29.10 17.67 13.98
N SER A 17 -29.83 18.15 14.99
CA SER A 17 -29.47 18.45 16.38
C SER A 17 -28.34 19.43 16.68
N VAL A 18 -28.70 20.39 17.53
CA VAL A 18 -27.84 21.14 18.44
C VAL A 18 -27.11 20.17 19.37
N ALA A 19 -26.16 19.41 18.84
CA ALA A 19 -25.00 19.06 19.63
C ALA A 19 -24.09 20.27 19.47
N THR A 20 -24.06 21.13 20.48
CA THR A 20 -22.85 21.90 20.78
C THR A 20 -21.75 20.87 21.08
N THR A 21 -21.33 20.10 20.08
CA THR A 21 -20.11 19.32 20.17
C THR A 21 -19.05 20.37 20.33
N ASP A 22 -18.37 20.35 21.47
CA ASP A 22 -17.27 21.25 21.73
C ASP A 22 -16.28 21.11 20.55
N SER A 23 -16.22 22.11 19.66
CA SER A 23 -15.32 22.08 18.51
C SER A 23 -13.88 21.87 18.95
N ALA A 24 -13.52 22.28 20.18
CA ALA A 24 -12.21 21.99 20.74
C ALA A 24 -12.00 20.49 21.03
N ALA A 25 -13.04 19.77 21.45
CA ALA A 25 -13.00 18.32 21.63
C ALA A 25 -12.88 17.60 20.28
N ALA A 26 -13.64 18.01 19.26
CA ALA A 26 -13.56 17.45 17.91
C ALA A 26 -12.17 17.67 17.27
N VAL A 27 -11.60 18.87 17.42
CA VAL A 27 -10.22 19.17 16.98
C VAL A 27 -9.20 18.28 17.69
N LYS A 28 -9.32 18.10 19.02
CA LYS A 28 -8.43 17.22 19.79
C LYS A 28 -8.53 15.76 19.35
N GLU A 29 -9.73 15.26 19.09
CA GLU A 29 -9.94 13.90 18.58
C GLU A 29 -9.26 13.71 17.22
N ALA A 30 -9.47 14.65 16.28
CA ALA A 30 -8.84 14.61 14.96
C ALA A 30 -7.30 14.65 15.06
N GLN A 31 -6.74 15.52 15.91
CA GLN A 31 -5.29 15.61 16.14
C GLN A 31 -4.72 14.34 16.79
N ALA A 32 -5.45 13.72 17.71
CA ALA A 32 -5.06 12.45 18.33
C ALA A 32 -5.00 11.32 17.29
N LEU A 33 -6.01 11.22 16.41
CA LEU A 33 -6.01 10.28 15.29
C LEU A 33 -4.85 10.54 14.32
N ALA A 34 -4.58 11.81 14.01
CA ALA A 34 -3.47 12.18 13.15
C ALA A 34 -2.12 11.71 13.71
N LYS A 35 -1.90 11.91 15.02
CA LYS A 35 -0.69 11.46 15.72
C LYS A 35 -0.56 9.93 15.76
N ALA A 36 -1.69 9.23 15.84
CA ALA A 36 -1.72 7.77 15.94
C ALA A 36 -1.57 7.07 14.57
N LEU A 37 -1.73 7.78 13.46
CA LEU A 37 -1.81 7.18 12.12
C LEU A 37 -0.48 6.59 11.59
N PRO A 38 0.70 7.25 11.70
CA PRO A 38 1.91 6.78 11.01
C PRO A 38 2.45 5.43 11.50
N ALA A 39 2.52 5.24 12.82
CA ALA A 39 3.19 4.07 13.40
C ALA A 39 2.49 2.72 13.03
N PRO A 40 1.15 2.59 13.12
CA PRO A 40 0.45 1.40 12.66
C PRO A 40 0.67 1.09 11.17
N LEU A 41 0.70 2.11 10.31
CA LEU A 41 0.92 1.91 8.86
C LEU A 41 2.32 1.33 8.60
N GLN A 42 3.34 1.90 9.26
CA GLN A 42 4.72 1.40 9.16
C GLN A 42 4.86 -0.02 9.72
N GLN A 43 4.21 -0.30 10.85
CA GLN A 43 4.25 -1.63 11.47
C GLN A 43 3.62 -2.69 10.57
N GLN A 44 2.49 -2.38 9.93
CA GLN A 44 1.83 -3.28 8.99
C GLN A 44 2.73 -3.61 7.79
N TRP A 45 3.39 -2.62 7.20
CA TRP A 45 4.35 -2.86 6.11
C TRP A 45 5.57 -3.66 6.54
N THR A 46 6.12 -3.35 7.72
CA THR A 46 7.26 -4.09 8.27
C THR A 46 6.91 -5.56 8.47
N ALA A 47 5.75 -5.84 9.07
CA ALA A 47 5.26 -7.20 9.25
C ALA A 47 5.01 -7.90 7.91
N LYS A 48 4.44 -7.18 6.93
CA LYS A 48 4.13 -7.72 5.61
C LYS A 48 5.39 -8.10 4.83
N ILE A 49 6.39 -7.21 4.81
CA ILE A 49 7.70 -7.47 4.19
C ILE A 49 8.37 -8.70 4.83
N ALA A 50 8.40 -8.77 6.17
CA ALA A 50 8.99 -9.90 6.87
C ALA A 50 8.25 -11.22 6.56
N GLN A 51 6.93 -11.17 6.43
CA GLN A 51 6.11 -12.34 6.08
C GLN A 51 6.37 -12.80 4.64
N GLN A 52 6.49 -11.88 3.69
CA GLN A 52 6.81 -12.19 2.30
C GLN A 52 8.16 -12.90 2.18
N THR A 53 9.23 -12.34 2.77
CA THR A 53 10.56 -12.97 2.78
C THR A 53 10.51 -14.35 3.41
N LYS A 54 9.81 -14.51 4.54
CA LYS A 54 9.66 -15.82 5.20
C LYS A 54 8.97 -16.84 4.29
N ASN A 55 7.91 -16.44 3.58
CA ASN A 55 7.15 -17.33 2.71
C ASN A 55 7.95 -17.75 1.47
N LEU A 56 8.68 -16.83 0.84
CA LEU A 56 9.54 -17.12 -0.30
C LEU A 56 10.69 -18.05 0.10
N THR A 57 11.43 -17.73 1.16
CA THR A 57 12.51 -18.60 1.67
C THR A 57 12.01 -20.00 2.07
N ALA A 58 10.80 -20.11 2.64
CA ALA A 58 10.21 -21.40 2.98
C ALA A 58 9.83 -22.21 1.72
N ALA A 59 9.31 -21.55 0.69
CA ALA A 59 8.99 -22.18 -0.58
C ALA A 59 10.26 -22.67 -1.30
N GLU A 60 11.33 -21.87 -1.32
CA GLU A 60 12.63 -22.26 -1.87
C GLU A 60 13.18 -23.52 -1.19
N LYS A 61 13.28 -23.53 0.15
CA LYS A 61 13.76 -24.70 0.90
C LYS A 61 12.94 -25.96 0.65
N LYS A 62 11.61 -25.82 0.55
CA LYS A 62 10.72 -26.95 0.24
C LYS A 62 10.97 -27.49 -1.17
N LEU A 63 11.29 -26.63 -2.12
CA LEU A 63 11.59 -27.02 -3.49
C LEU A 63 12.98 -27.65 -3.61
N GLU A 64 14.01 -27.11 -2.94
CA GLU A 64 15.36 -27.71 -2.94
C GLU A 64 15.32 -29.18 -2.50
N GLY A 65 14.54 -29.51 -1.47
CA GLY A 65 14.37 -30.88 -0.98
C GLY A 65 13.70 -31.87 -1.96
N GLN A 66 13.18 -31.39 -3.09
CA GLN A 66 12.52 -32.23 -4.12
C GLN A 66 13.47 -32.65 -5.25
N PHE A 67 14.68 -32.09 -5.32
CA PHE A 67 15.62 -32.31 -6.42
C PHE A 67 16.89 -33.02 -5.94
N THR A 68 17.53 -33.79 -6.85
CA THR A 68 18.78 -34.51 -6.56
C THR A 68 19.76 -34.43 -7.73
N GLY A 69 21.06 -34.62 -7.44
CA GLY A 69 22.11 -34.64 -8.47
C GLY A 69 22.16 -33.36 -9.31
N GLU A 70 22.21 -33.51 -10.64
CA GLU A 70 22.30 -32.38 -11.57
C GLU A 70 21.03 -31.50 -11.58
N SER A 71 19.86 -32.06 -11.26
CA SER A 71 18.62 -31.27 -11.12
C SER A 71 18.68 -30.31 -9.94
N LEU A 72 19.27 -30.74 -8.82
CA LEU A 72 19.45 -29.88 -7.65
C LEU A 72 20.41 -28.72 -7.96
N LYS A 73 21.56 -29.00 -8.59
CA LYS A 73 22.52 -27.95 -9.00
C LYS A 73 21.88 -26.90 -9.92
N GLY A 74 21.10 -27.35 -10.91
CA GLY A 74 20.41 -26.46 -11.83
C GLY A 74 19.33 -25.61 -11.15
N VAL A 75 18.57 -26.20 -10.24
CA VAL A 75 17.55 -25.51 -9.46
C VAL A 75 18.16 -24.49 -8.49
N THR A 76 19.24 -24.84 -7.78
CA THR A 76 19.94 -23.89 -6.88
C THR A 76 20.50 -22.69 -7.64
N ALA A 77 21.06 -22.90 -8.85
CA ALA A 77 21.52 -21.79 -9.69
C ALA A 77 20.36 -20.89 -10.14
N ALA A 78 19.20 -21.48 -10.44
CA ALA A 78 18.00 -20.71 -10.73
C ALA A 78 17.52 -19.90 -9.52
N PHE A 79 17.50 -20.50 -8.32
CA PHE A 79 17.13 -19.81 -7.07
C PHE A 79 18.05 -18.63 -6.77
N ALA A 80 19.35 -18.74 -7.01
CA ALA A 80 20.28 -17.63 -6.82
C ALA A 80 19.99 -16.42 -7.74
N GLU A 81 19.49 -16.62 -8.95
CA GLU A 81 19.05 -15.49 -9.79
C GLU A 81 17.69 -14.95 -9.37
N LEU A 82 16.80 -15.81 -8.89
CA LEU A 82 15.49 -15.40 -8.38
C LEU A 82 15.60 -14.57 -7.09
N ASP A 83 16.55 -14.90 -6.21
CA ASP A 83 16.88 -14.09 -5.04
C ASP A 83 17.30 -12.66 -5.42
N LYS A 84 18.08 -12.47 -6.50
CA LYS A 84 18.39 -11.11 -6.99
C LYS A 84 17.15 -10.35 -7.44
N VAL A 85 16.20 -11.03 -8.08
CA VAL A 85 14.92 -10.43 -8.47
C VAL A 85 14.12 -10.07 -7.22
N GLU A 86 14.04 -10.96 -6.24
CA GLU A 86 13.37 -10.73 -4.95
C GLU A 86 13.95 -9.53 -4.22
N GLN A 87 15.28 -9.43 -4.09
CA GLN A 87 15.95 -8.30 -3.45
C GLN A 87 15.60 -6.97 -4.12
N LYS A 88 15.50 -6.95 -5.45
CA LYS A 88 15.10 -5.75 -6.19
C LYS A 88 13.62 -5.41 -5.97
N ILE A 89 12.75 -6.40 -5.88
CA ILE A 89 11.34 -6.20 -5.53
C ILE A 89 11.23 -5.63 -4.12
N LEU A 90 11.95 -6.20 -3.16
CA LEU A 90 12.00 -5.74 -1.78
C LEU A 90 12.49 -4.28 -1.69
N ALA A 91 13.51 -3.92 -2.46
CA ALA A 91 13.98 -2.53 -2.55
C ALA A 91 12.91 -1.59 -3.09
N ASN A 92 12.18 -2.01 -4.13
CA ASN A 92 11.08 -1.23 -4.71
C ASN A 92 9.90 -1.07 -3.73
N ILE A 93 9.51 -2.13 -3.02
CA ILE A 93 8.49 -2.08 -1.97
C ILE A 93 8.94 -1.13 -0.84
N THR A 94 10.20 -1.22 -0.41
CA THR A 94 10.76 -0.33 0.62
C THR A 94 10.71 1.14 0.18
N ALA A 95 11.06 1.42 -1.08
CA ALA A 95 10.97 2.76 -1.65
C ALA A 95 9.52 3.25 -1.69
N PHE A 96 8.57 2.40 -2.07
CA PHE A 96 7.13 2.68 -2.03
C PHE A 96 6.66 3.00 -0.60
N VAL A 97 7.04 2.20 0.40
CA VAL A 97 6.68 2.44 1.81
C VAL A 97 7.24 3.77 2.31
N LYS A 98 8.46 4.13 1.93
CA LYS A 98 9.06 5.43 2.27
C LYS A 98 8.29 6.60 1.65
N LEU A 99 7.89 6.47 0.39
CA LEU A 99 7.05 7.46 -0.29
C LEU A 99 5.71 7.62 0.43
N GLN A 100 5.04 6.50 0.75
CA GLN A 100 3.78 6.51 1.48
C GLN A 100 3.91 7.19 2.84
N SER A 101 4.97 6.90 3.60
CA SER A 101 5.23 7.56 4.89
C SER A 101 5.37 9.07 4.71
N THR A 102 6.14 9.51 3.72
CA THR A 102 6.35 10.94 3.44
C THR A 102 5.04 11.65 3.10
N GLN A 103 4.19 11.01 2.27
CA GLN A 103 2.90 11.56 1.88
C GLN A 103 1.90 11.53 3.05
N THR A 104 1.96 10.51 3.90
CA THR A 104 1.17 10.43 5.14
C THR A 104 1.48 11.60 6.06
N ASP A 105 2.76 11.89 6.30
CA ASP A 105 3.18 13.01 7.12
C ASP A 105 2.73 14.36 6.53
N ALA A 106 2.80 14.52 5.21
CA ALA A 106 2.31 15.71 4.53
C ALA A 106 0.79 15.90 4.70
N ILE A 107 0.02 14.84 4.52
CA ILE A 107 -1.45 14.83 4.73
C ILE A 107 -1.78 15.23 6.17
N ILE A 108 -1.15 14.58 7.16
CA ILE A 108 -1.35 14.86 8.58
C ILE A 108 -1.03 16.31 8.90
N LYS A 109 0.11 16.81 8.41
CA LYS A 109 0.54 18.19 8.61
C LYS A 109 -0.48 19.17 8.06
N ASN A 110 -0.94 18.98 6.82
CA ASN A 110 -1.86 19.92 6.18
C ASN A 110 -3.21 20.00 6.92
N TYR A 111 -3.80 18.85 7.29
CA TYR A 111 -5.04 18.81 8.08
C TYR A 111 -4.84 19.42 9.47
N THR A 112 -3.76 19.06 10.17
CA THR A 112 -3.49 19.57 11.53
C THR A 112 -3.24 21.08 11.53
N SER A 113 -2.51 21.60 10.54
CA SER A 113 -2.29 23.03 10.36
C SER A 113 -3.60 23.77 10.10
N LEU A 114 -4.46 23.24 9.23
CA LEU A 114 -5.76 23.86 8.94
C LEU A 114 -6.69 23.87 10.17
N LEU A 115 -6.77 22.74 10.89
CA LEU A 115 -7.53 22.63 12.14
C LEU A 115 -7.05 23.65 13.18
N THR A 116 -5.73 23.73 13.40
CA THR A 116 -5.12 24.65 14.37
C THR A 116 -5.36 26.10 13.99
N ALA A 117 -5.18 26.44 12.71
CA ALA A 117 -5.41 27.79 12.21
C ALA A 117 -6.87 28.22 12.40
N ARG A 118 -7.84 27.36 12.09
CA ARG A 118 -9.27 27.68 12.25
C ARG A 118 -9.73 27.71 13.70
N ALA A 119 -9.16 26.89 14.57
CA ALA A 119 -9.44 26.93 16.00
C ALA A 119 -8.94 28.24 16.64
N ALA A 120 -7.76 28.73 16.21
CA ALA A 120 -7.20 29.98 16.71
C ALA A 120 -7.80 31.24 16.05
N SER A 121 -8.16 31.15 14.78
CA SER A 121 -8.68 32.26 13.97
C SER A 121 -9.86 31.76 13.12
N PRO A 122 -11.09 31.83 13.66
CA PRO A 122 -12.28 31.33 12.98
C PRO A 122 -12.46 31.95 11.59
N SER A 123 -12.70 31.12 10.58
CA SER A 123 -12.90 31.55 9.19
C SER A 123 -14.15 30.91 8.61
N THR A 124 -14.86 31.67 7.76
CA THR A 124 -16.06 31.22 7.03
C THR A 124 -15.73 30.69 5.63
N GLU A 125 -14.46 30.62 5.24
CA GLU A 125 -14.06 30.15 3.91
C GLU A 125 -14.15 28.62 3.83
N GLU A 126 -14.79 28.08 2.80
CA GLU A 126 -14.93 26.62 2.62
C GLU A 126 -13.79 26.04 1.78
N LYS A 127 -13.29 26.82 0.82
CA LYS A 127 -12.30 26.39 -0.16
C LYS A 127 -11.09 25.65 0.45
N PRO A 128 -10.43 26.14 1.53
CA PRO A 128 -9.29 25.42 2.10
C PRO A 128 -9.60 24.02 2.64
N ILE A 129 -10.85 23.74 3.05
CA ILE A 129 -11.28 22.40 3.48
C ILE A 129 -11.35 21.46 2.26
N HIS A 130 -11.90 21.95 1.15
CA HIS A 130 -11.98 21.18 -0.09
C HIS A 130 -10.60 20.93 -0.70
N ASP A 131 -9.73 21.95 -0.70
CA ASP A 131 -8.38 21.85 -1.27
C ASP A 131 -7.55 20.80 -0.52
N VAL A 132 -7.53 20.82 0.83
CA VAL A 132 -6.78 19.82 1.61
C VAL A 132 -7.29 18.39 1.38
N ARG A 133 -8.60 18.22 1.19
CA ARG A 133 -9.18 16.91 0.88
C ARG A 133 -8.83 16.45 -0.53
N ALA A 134 -8.89 17.34 -1.52
CA ALA A 134 -8.53 17.02 -2.89
C ALA A 134 -7.08 16.53 -2.99
N ASP A 135 -6.15 17.26 -2.36
CA ASP A 135 -4.73 16.90 -2.33
C ASP A 135 -4.48 15.57 -1.63
N ALA A 136 -5.10 15.35 -0.47
CA ALA A 136 -4.93 14.10 0.28
C ALA A 136 -5.50 12.89 -0.48
N THR A 137 -6.65 13.06 -1.14
CA THR A 137 -7.26 12.02 -1.97
C THR A 137 -6.40 11.70 -3.19
N ALA A 138 -5.83 12.72 -3.83
CA ALA A 138 -4.93 12.53 -4.96
C ALA A 138 -3.66 11.75 -4.56
N ALA A 139 -3.07 12.08 -3.41
CA ALA A 139 -1.92 11.35 -2.88
C ALA A 139 -2.26 9.87 -2.63
N ILE A 140 -3.35 9.58 -1.92
CA ILE A 140 -3.76 8.19 -1.62
C ILE A 140 -4.10 7.40 -2.88
N ASN A 141 -4.83 8.00 -3.82
CA ASN A 141 -5.20 7.34 -5.07
C ASN A 141 -3.99 7.03 -5.96
N SER A 142 -2.86 7.72 -5.77
CA SER A 142 -1.62 7.42 -6.49
C SER A 142 -0.94 6.13 -6.01
N TRP A 143 -1.24 5.65 -4.80
CA TRP A 143 -0.53 4.50 -4.21
C TRP A 143 -0.85 3.17 -4.89
N VAL A 144 -2.11 2.95 -5.30
CA VAL A 144 -2.51 1.71 -5.98
C VAL A 144 -1.76 1.50 -7.30
N PRO A 145 -1.74 2.46 -8.26
CA PRO A 145 -1.00 2.27 -9.50
C PRO A 145 0.52 2.18 -9.28
N LEU A 146 1.07 2.85 -8.26
CA LEU A 146 2.49 2.71 -7.91
C LEU A 146 2.82 1.30 -7.42
N LEU A 147 2.01 0.75 -6.51
CA LEU A 147 2.18 -0.61 -6.00
C LEU A 147 2.00 -1.64 -7.13
N ALA A 148 0.99 -1.47 -7.98
CA ALA A 148 0.77 -2.33 -9.14
C ALA A 148 1.97 -2.32 -10.12
N SER A 149 2.63 -1.18 -10.30
CA SER A 149 3.85 -1.10 -11.12
C SER A 149 5.01 -1.89 -10.52
N VAL A 150 5.17 -1.85 -9.19
CA VAL A 150 6.17 -2.68 -8.48
C VAL A 150 5.89 -4.18 -8.73
N HIS A 151 4.63 -4.59 -8.64
CA HIS A 151 4.19 -5.98 -8.87
C HIS A 151 4.33 -6.42 -10.32
N GLN A 152 4.03 -5.56 -11.30
CA GLN A 152 4.17 -5.88 -12.72
C GLN A 152 5.64 -6.12 -13.11
N TYR A 153 6.55 -5.29 -12.59
CA TYR A 153 7.98 -5.49 -12.78
C TYR A 153 8.43 -6.86 -12.27
N ALA A 154 7.93 -7.24 -11.10
CA ALA A 154 8.29 -8.48 -10.43
C ALA A 154 7.97 -9.72 -11.28
N ALA A 155 6.74 -9.84 -11.79
CA ALA A 155 6.33 -11.00 -12.59
C ALA A 155 7.19 -11.16 -13.87
N GLN A 156 7.43 -10.08 -14.60
CA GLN A 156 8.23 -10.11 -15.83
C GLN A 156 9.70 -10.46 -15.56
N ALA A 157 10.29 -9.87 -14.52
CA ALA A 157 11.66 -10.15 -14.13
C ALA A 157 11.83 -11.60 -13.67
N PHE A 158 10.85 -12.13 -12.93
CA PHE A 158 10.84 -13.50 -12.45
C PHE A 158 10.76 -14.50 -13.61
N GLU A 159 9.78 -14.36 -14.51
CA GLU A 159 9.63 -15.22 -15.69
C GLU A 159 10.88 -15.20 -16.58
N SER A 160 11.49 -14.02 -16.76
CA SER A 160 12.70 -13.86 -17.56
C SER A 160 13.90 -14.58 -16.92
N ALA A 161 14.07 -14.49 -15.60
CA ALA A 161 15.14 -15.15 -14.87
C ALA A 161 15.03 -16.69 -14.94
N VAL A 162 13.83 -17.24 -14.71
CA VAL A 162 13.57 -18.69 -14.83
C VAL A 162 13.90 -19.18 -16.24
N ARG A 163 13.41 -18.48 -17.28
CA ARG A 163 13.65 -18.86 -18.68
C ARG A 163 15.13 -18.79 -19.06
N ALA A 164 15.84 -17.76 -18.62
CA ALA A 164 17.26 -17.59 -18.88
C ALA A 164 18.07 -18.75 -18.29
N GLN A 165 17.77 -19.15 -17.05
CA GLN A 165 18.46 -20.24 -16.37
C GLN A 165 18.13 -21.61 -16.97
N ALA A 166 16.87 -21.87 -17.28
CA ALA A 166 16.45 -23.06 -18.02
C ALA A 166 17.18 -23.18 -19.39
N THR A 167 17.44 -22.04 -20.04
CA THR A 167 18.17 -21.98 -21.33
C THR A 167 19.69 -22.14 -21.16
N ALA A 168 20.28 -21.62 -20.08
CA ALA A 168 21.71 -21.73 -19.83
C ALA A 168 22.10 -23.19 -19.49
N LEU A 169 21.36 -23.83 -18.58
CA LEU A 169 21.58 -25.23 -18.20
C LEU A 169 21.32 -26.21 -19.34
N SER A 170 20.43 -25.85 -20.27
CA SER A 170 20.21 -26.66 -21.47
C SER A 170 21.34 -26.60 -22.51
N LYS A 171 22.37 -25.78 -22.29
CA LYS A 171 23.57 -25.79 -23.14
C LYS A 171 24.72 -26.59 -22.52
N SER A 172 24.64 -26.96 -21.24
CA SER A 172 25.73 -27.60 -20.49
C SER A 172 25.52 -29.10 -20.24
N LEU A 173 24.38 -29.68 -20.61
CA LEU A 173 24.01 -31.07 -20.30
C LEU A 173 23.66 -31.88 -21.57
N SER A 174 23.88 -33.19 -21.51
CA SER A 174 23.57 -34.15 -22.59
C SER A 174 22.06 -34.36 -22.81
N ASN A 175 21.68 -34.69 -24.05
CA ASN A 175 20.33 -34.50 -24.60
C ASN A 175 19.12 -35.16 -23.88
N PRO A 176 19.20 -36.23 -23.07
CA PRO A 176 18.05 -36.69 -22.27
C PRO A 176 17.93 -36.04 -20.88
N VAL A 177 19.07 -35.74 -20.23
CA VAL A 177 19.13 -35.16 -18.87
C VAL A 177 18.71 -33.69 -18.90
N ASN A 178 18.99 -33.03 -20.02
CA ASN A 178 18.68 -31.64 -20.30
C ASN A 178 17.18 -31.31 -20.15
N ASP A 179 16.31 -32.15 -20.72
CA ASP A 179 14.87 -31.91 -20.72
C ASP A 179 14.27 -32.07 -19.31
N GLN A 180 14.73 -33.08 -18.55
CA GLN A 180 14.27 -33.29 -17.17
C GLN A 180 14.70 -32.14 -16.25
N VAL A 181 15.95 -31.69 -16.35
CA VAL A 181 16.46 -30.56 -15.57
C VAL A 181 15.75 -29.26 -15.95
N ARG A 182 15.46 -29.04 -17.23
CA ARG A 182 14.70 -27.87 -17.71
C ARG A 182 13.27 -27.82 -17.16
N VAL A 183 12.58 -28.95 -17.18
CA VAL A 183 11.22 -29.06 -16.63
C VAL A 183 11.24 -28.83 -15.11
N ALA A 184 12.21 -29.41 -14.40
CA ALA A 184 12.40 -29.19 -12.97
C ALA A 184 12.56 -27.70 -12.61
N ILE A 185 13.47 -26.99 -13.29
CA ILE A 185 13.72 -25.55 -13.09
C ILE A 185 12.45 -24.74 -13.38
N THR A 186 11.78 -25.04 -14.48
CA THR A 186 10.56 -24.30 -14.88
C THR A 186 9.45 -24.50 -13.85
N ASN A 187 9.22 -25.73 -13.38
CA ASN A 187 8.21 -26.03 -12.38
C ASN A 187 8.52 -25.40 -11.01
N ALA A 188 9.80 -25.36 -10.62
CA ALA A 188 10.22 -24.67 -9.41
C ALA A 188 9.99 -23.16 -9.52
N GLY A 189 10.32 -22.58 -10.68
CA GLY A 189 10.04 -21.18 -11.00
C GLY A 189 8.55 -20.83 -10.95
N ILE A 190 7.68 -21.65 -11.54
CA ILE A 190 6.23 -21.43 -11.49
C ILE A 190 5.72 -21.43 -10.05
N GLN A 191 6.13 -22.40 -9.22
CA GLN A 191 5.70 -22.49 -7.83
C GLN A 191 6.14 -21.26 -7.00
N LEU A 192 7.35 -20.74 -7.22
CA LEU A 192 7.79 -19.52 -6.55
C LEU A 192 7.06 -18.27 -7.06
N LEU A 193 6.75 -18.19 -8.36
CA LEU A 193 5.94 -17.12 -8.92
C LEU A 193 4.54 -17.11 -8.31
N GLU A 194 3.93 -18.27 -8.10
CA GLU A 194 2.63 -18.38 -7.43
C GLU A 194 2.66 -17.83 -6.01
N VAL A 195 3.70 -18.15 -5.23
CA VAL A 195 3.91 -17.59 -3.88
C VAL A 195 4.07 -16.08 -3.95
N LEU A 196 4.88 -15.57 -4.88
CA LEU A 196 5.07 -14.14 -5.06
C LEU A 196 3.74 -13.42 -5.41
N VAL A 197 2.96 -13.97 -6.33
CA VAL A 197 1.65 -13.41 -6.71
C VAL A 197 0.67 -13.41 -5.52
N GLN A 198 0.66 -14.46 -4.70
CA GLN A 198 -0.13 -14.49 -3.47
C GLN A 198 0.28 -13.36 -2.51
N GLU A 199 1.58 -13.14 -2.35
CA GLU A 199 2.09 -12.06 -1.51
C GLU A 199 1.72 -10.67 -2.03
N GLN A 200 1.81 -10.45 -3.35
CA GLN A 200 1.40 -9.21 -4.03
C GLN A 200 -0.10 -8.92 -3.89
N ASN A 201 -0.94 -9.95 -3.97
CA ASN A 201 -2.37 -9.81 -3.70
C ASN A 201 -2.62 -9.36 -2.26
N ALA A 202 -1.87 -9.91 -1.31
CA ALA A 202 -1.97 -9.52 0.08
C ALA A 202 -1.36 -8.12 0.37
N ASP A 203 -0.36 -7.65 -0.39
CA ASP A 203 0.09 -6.24 -0.36
C ASP A 203 -1.04 -5.31 -0.81
N THR A 204 -1.70 -5.66 -1.92
CA THR A 204 -2.81 -4.88 -2.47
C THR A 204 -3.98 -4.82 -1.48
N PHE A 205 -4.28 -5.93 -0.81
CA PHE A 205 -5.28 -5.98 0.25
C PHE A 205 -4.90 -5.10 1.44
N LEU A 206 -3.65 -5.17 1.91
CA LEU A 206 -3.16 -4.31 2.99
C LEU A 206 -3.41 -2.84 2.67
N LEU A 207 -3.01 -2.40 1.48
CA LEU A 207 -3.18 -1.02 1.04
C LEU A 207 -4.67 -0.63 0.96
N THR A 208 -5.45 -1.37 0.17
CA THR A 208 -6.81 -0.97 -0.24
C THR A 208 -7.87 -1.22 0.82
N SER A 209 -7.71 -2.27 1.63
CA SER A 209 -8.74 -2.76 2.54
C SER A 209 -8.38 -2.55 4.01
N THR A 210 -7.11 -2.28 4.34
CA THR A 210 -6.69 -1.97 5.72
C THR A 210 -6.30 -0.51 5.87
N GLN A 211 -5.30 -0.05 5.11
CA GLN A 211 -4.73 1.29 5.30
C GLN A 211 -5.66 2.40 4.84
N PHE A 212 -6.34 2.23 3.70
CA PHE A 212 -7.31 3.21 3.22
C PHE A 212 -8.44 3.47 4.23
N ASN A 213 -8.87 2.45 4.97
CA ASN A 213 -9.88 2.60 6.01
C ASN A 213 -9.39 3.47 7.17
N SER A 214 -8.11 3.36 7.55
CA SER A 214 -7.51 4.24 8.57
C SER A 214 -7.52 5.70 8.13
N PHE A 215 -7.23 5.97 6.85
CA PHE A 215 -7.33 7.32 6.28
C PHE A 215 -8.77 7.82 6.19
N GLN A 216 -9.73 6.98 5.80
CA GLN A 216 -11.14 7.37 5.76
C GLN A 216 -11.64 7.82 7.14
N ASN A 217 -11.32 7.09 8.19
CA ASN A 217 -11.67 7.48 9.56
C ASN A 217 -11.00 8.80 9.97
N PHE A 218 -9.70 8.95 9.68
CA PHE A 218 -8.98 10.19 9.95
C PHE A 218 -9.59 11.40 9.22
N PHE A 219 -9.90 11.26 7.93
CA PHE A 219 -10.49 12.34 7.14
C PHE A 219 -11.89 12.70 7.62
N GLN A 220 -12.74 11.71 7.88
CA GLN A 220 -14.09 11.95 8.38
C GLN A 220 -14.04 12.81 9.65
N LYS A 221 -13.23 12.41 10.63
CA LYS A 221 -13.13 13.12 11.91
C LYS A 221 -12.50 14.52 11.78
N SER A 222 -11.52 14.65 10.90
CA SER A 222 -10.88 15.95 10.65
C SER A 222 -11.82 16.92 9.93
N GLU A 223 -12.59 16.44 8.95
CA GLU A 223 -13.55 17.24 8.20
C GLU A 223 -14.75 17.63 9.06
N ASP A 224 -15.27 16.71 9.88
CA ASP A 224 -16.33 17.02 10.85
C ASP A 224 -15.91 18.16 11.79
N ALA A 225 -14.69 18.11 12.32
CA ALA A 225 -14.14 19.18 13.17
C ALA A 225 -13.97 20.51 12.39
N LEU A 226 -13.48 20.46 11.14
CA LEU A 226 -13.35 21.65 10.29
C LEU A 226 -14.71 22.29 9.95
N ILE A 227 -15.74 21.47 9.72
CA ILE A 227 -17.11 21.92 9.44
C ILE A 227 -17.73 22.53 10.69
N GLN A 228 -17.54 21.93 11.88
CA GLN A 228 -18.03 22.51 13.14
C GLN A 228 -17.42 23.90 13.38
N LEU A 229 -16.10 24.05 13.22
CA LEU A 229 -15.42 25.34 13.31
C LEU A 229 -15.94 26.37 12.29
N LEU A 230 -16.23 25.93 11.06
CA LEU A 230 -16.82 26.78 10.01
C LEU A 230 -18.22 27.28 10.40
N VAL A 231 -19.09 26.40 10.90
CA VAL A 231 -20.45 26.74 11.33
C VAL A 231 -20.42 27.70 12.51
N GLU A 232 -19.57 27.46 13.51
CA GLU A 232 -19.37 28.37 14.63
C GLU A 232 -18.92 29.77 14.18
N ALA A 233 -18.00 29.84 13.22
CA ALA A 233 -17.53 31.11 12.66
C ALA A 233 -18.66 31.88 11.95
N LYS A 234 -19.47 31.17 11.15
CA LYS A 234 -20.64 31.76 10.45
C LYS A 234 -21.67 32.30 11.44
N ASN A 235 -21.97 31.55 12.50
CA ASN A 235 -22.91 31.96 13.53
C ASN A 235 -22.43 33.21 14.29
N LYS A 236 -21.16 33.26 14.69
CA LYS A 236 -20.57 34.45 15.34
C LYS A 236 -20.63 35.70 14.47
N LYS A 237 -20.36 35.56 13.16
CA LYS A 237 -20.45 36.68 12.20
C LYS A 237 -21.88 37.20 12.02
N THR A 238 -22.89 36.36 12.21
CA THR A 238 -24.30 36.74 12.03
C THR A 238 -24.88 37.44 13.27
N SER A 239 -24.26 37.25 14.44
CA SER A 239 -24.66 37.87 15.71
C SER A 239 -23.95 39.20 16.01
N GLN A 240 -23.08 39.69 15.11
CA GLN A 240 -22.39 40.99 15.18
C GLN A 240 -22.93 41.92 14.09
#